data_AF-A0A7Y5HC80-F1
#
_entry.id   AF-A0A7Y5HC80-F1
#
_cell.length_a   1.000
_cell.length_b   1.000
_cell.length_c   1.000
_cell.angle_alpha   90.00
_cell.angle_beta   90.00
_cell.angle_gamma   90.00
#
_symmetry.space_group_name_H-M   'P 1'
#
loop_
_entity.id
_entity.type
_entity.pdbx_description
1 polymer ?
#
loop_
_entity_poly.entity_id
_entity_poly.type
_entity_poly.pdbx_seq_one_letter_code
_entity_poly.pdbx_strand_id
1 'polypeptide(L)'
;MRGWFLACLLAAGAARAEDCPGCNPKKECAAHEEADAKAIKEAQPLLRDRDLFKRREGIEKLAWAAERHSNVRSKKLTAEMARLLSDPEAGVKTVALEKLGEFGEESVSIPAIAREIAAREKDAGNDKPTKEDEIKKWEDTMRILEACFAALGKTPLNPSAAALLEKGLRHSNSWVVAAAAKSAGSFRKSKLVVKALVDQLAKFFASNVTEGNSAAWTAISVALPLATECNDIPNQKDQFDAGRWNSDWQKWMRANDKTLK
;
A
#
# COMPACT_ATOMS: atom_id res chain seq x y z
N MET A 1 -56.35 -31.07 24.67
CA MET A 1 -55.90 -30.11 23.63
C MET A 1 -54.39 -29.98 23.75
N ARG A 2 -53.62 -30.59 22.83
CA ARG A 2 -52.16 -30.58 22.84
C ARG A 2 -51.69 -29.42 21.97
N GLY A 3 -51.09 -28.40 22.58
CA GLY A 3 -50.50 -27.27 21.88
C GLY A 3 -49.14 -27.65 21.30
N TRP A 4 -49.01 -27.54 19.98
CA TRP A 4 -47.74 -27.61 19.27
C TRP A 4 -47.02 -26.26 19.40
N PHE A 5 -45.81 -26.28 19.98
CA PHE A 5 -44.85 -25.19 19.82
C PHE A 5 -44.17 -25.37 18.45
N LEU A 6 -44.54 -24.52 17.48
CA LEU A 6 -43.76 -24.34 16.26
C LEU A 6 -42.49 -23.55 16.62
N ALA A 7 -41.34 -24.24 16.61
CA ALA A 7 -40.05 -23.60 16.59
C ALA A 7 -39.79 -23.04 15.19
N CYS A 8 -39.86 -21.72 15.03
CA CYS A 8 -39.32 -21.03 13.86
C CYS A 8 -37.79 -21.16 13.86
N LEU A 9 -37.28 -22.16 13.15
CA LEU A 9 -35.90 -22.17 12.67
C LEU A 9 -35.73 -21.02 11.66
N LEU A 10 -35.17 -19.90 12.12
CA LEU A 10 -34.61 -18.89 11.24
C LEU A 10 -33.31 -19.45 10.65
N ALA A 11 -33.41 -20.03 9.47
CA ALA A 11 -32.27 -20.21 8.59
C ALA A 11 -31.83 -18.82 8.12
N ALA A 12 -30.90 -18.19 8.85
CA ALA A 12 -30.18 -17.03 8.39
C ALA A 12 -29.28 -17.45 7.22
N GLY A 13 -29.82 -17.41 6.00
CA GLY A 13 -29.00 -17.40 4.81
C GLY A 13 -28.00 -16.24 4.92
N ALA A 14 -26.72 -16.55 4.71
CA ALA A 14 -25.66 -15.55 4.70
C ALA A 14 -25.92 -14.56 3.56
N ALA A 15 -26.65 -13.48 3.86
CA ALA A 15 -26.71 -12.31 3.00
C ALA A 15 -25.27 -11.89 2.69
N ARG A 16 -24.99 -11.58 1.42
CA ARG A 16 -23.70 -11.04 1.03
C ARG A 16 -23.41 -9.78 1.85
N ALA A 17 -22.12 -9.59 2.15
CA ALA A 17 -21.54 -8.50 2.94
C ALA A 17 -22.09 -7.09 2.66
N GLU A 18 -22.58 -6.87 1.45
CA GLU A 18 -23.05 -5.59 0.94
C GLU A 18 -24.40 -5.16 1.56
N ASP A 19 -25.11 -6.07 2.24
CA ASP A 19 -26.49 -5.85 2.69
C ASP A 19 -26.68 -6.05 4.21
N CYS A 20 -25.69 -5.75 5.05
CA CYS A 20 -25.96 -5.74 6.50
C CYS A 20 -26.62 -4.41 6.91
N PRO A 21 -27.94 -4.36 7.18
CA PRO A 21 -28.64 -3.12 7.55
C PRO A 21 -28.18 -2.57 8.90
N GLY A 22 -27.51 -3.39 9.72
CA GLY A 22 -26.97 -2.97 11.02
C GLY A 22 -25.60 -2.30 10.93
N CYS A 23 -24.90 -2.39 9.80
CA CYS A 23 -23.59 -1.78 9.60
C CYS A 23 -23.72 -0.47 8.83
N ASN A 24 -22.88 0.51 9.18
CA ASN A 24 -22.66 1.70 8.36
C ASN A 24 -21.16 1.97 8.25
N PRO A 25 -20.69 2.77 7.27
CA PRO A 25 -19.26 2.99 7.03
C PRO A 25 -18.44 3.46 8.24
N LYS A 26 -19.07 3.95 9.30
CA LYS A 26 -18.41 4.43 10.53
C LYS A 26 -18.52 3.46 11.70
N LYS A 27 -19.41 2.46 11.65
CA LYS A 27 -19.72 1.61 12.80
C LYS A 27 -20.15 0.21 12.37
N GLU A 28 -19.47 -0.78 12.96
CA GLU A 28 -19.80 -2.19 12.87
C GLU A 28 -21.02 -2.51 13.74
N CYS A 29 -21.82 -3.49 13.32
CA CYS A 29 -22.87 -4.05 14.15
C CYS A 29 -22.28 -5.05 15.16
N ALA A 30 -23.00 -5.30 16.25
CA ALA A 30 -22.54 -6.19 17.32
C ALA A 30 -22.19 -7.61 16.83
N ALA A 31 -22.94 -8.13 15.85
CA ALA A 31 -22.70 -9.45 15.29
C ALA A 31 -21.34 -9.55 14.57
N HIS A 32 -20.93 -8.49 13.85
CA HIS A 32 -19.62 -8.46 13.20
C HIS A 32 -18.50 -8.19 14.18
N GLU A 33 -18.72 -7.36 15.21
CA GLU A 33 -17.74 -7.21 16.28
C GLU A 33 -17.44 -8.55 16.99
N GLU A 34 -18.46 -9.40 17.18
CA GLU A 34 -18.31 -10.73 17.74
C GLU A 34 -17.60 -11.69 16.77
N ALA A 35 -17.96 -11.65 15.49
CA ALA A 35 -17.30 -12.44 14.45
C ALA A 35 -15.81 -12.10 14.32
N ASP A 36 -15.45 -10.81 14.37
CA ASP A 36 -14.08 -10.34 14.38
C ASP A 36 -13.34 -10.81 15.63
N ALA A 37 -13.95 -10.68 16.81
CA ALA A 37 -13.36 -11.16 18.05
C ALA A 37 -13.09 -12.67 18.00
N LYS A 38 -14.00 -13.44 17.41
CA LYS A 38 -13.82 -14.87 17.17
C LYS A 38 -12.69 -15.13 16.17
N ALA A 39 -12.67 -14.45 15.04
CA ALA A 39 -11.61 -14.59 14.03
C ALA A 39 -10.23 -14.29 14.62
N ILE A 40 -10.12 -13.22 15.42
CA ILE A 40 -8.89 -12.88 16.14
C ILE A 40 -8.50 -14.02 17.07
N LYS A 41 -9.41 -14.49 17.93
CA LYS A 41 -9.14 -15.58 18.88
C LYS A 41 -8.62 -16.84 18.18
N GLU A 42 -9.19 -17.19 17.03
CA GLU A 42 -8.78 -18.35 16.26
C GLU A 42 -7.46 -18.13 15.49
N ALA A 43 -7.12 -16.90 15.12
CA ALA A 43 -5.86 -16.58 14.45
C ALA A 43 -4.68 -16.48 15.45
N GLN A 44 -4.91 -16.08 16.70
CA GLN A 44 -3.86 -15.92 17.71
C GLN A 44 -2.86 -17.09 17.85
N PRO A 45 -3.26 -18.37 17.88
CA PRO A 45 -2.28 -19.46 17.95
C PRO A 45 -1.35 -19.49 16.73
N LEU A 46 -1.88 -19.20 15.53
CA LEU A 46 -1.11 -19.15 14.28
C LEU A 46 -0.15 -17.96 14.28
N LEU A 47 -0.62 -16.79 14.72
CA LEU A 47 0.15 -15.54 14.75
C LEU A 47 1.35 -15.59 15.73
N ARG A 48 1.31 -16.50 16.72
CA ARG A 48 2.37 -16.69 17.72
C ARG A 48 3.25 -17.91 17.45
N ASP A 49 2.98 -18.62 16.37
CA ASP A 49 3.75 -19.80 16.01
C ASP A 49 5.19 -19.42 15.66
N ARG A 50 6.14 -20.33 15.92
CA ARG A 50 7.54 -20.15 15.54
C ARG A 50 7.71 -20.23 14.03
N ASP A 51 6.87 -21.01 13.35
CA ASP A 51 6.87 -21.14 11.91
C ASP A 51 6.32 -19.85 11.25
N LEU A 52 7.13 -19.25 10.39
CA LEU A 52 6.76 -18.07 9.62
C LEU A 52 5.56 -18.31 8.69
N PHE A 53 5.39 -19.54 8.17
CA PHE A 53 4.25 -19.89 7.32
C PHE A 53 2.95 -19.91 8.13
N LYS A 54 3.00 -20.41 9.36
CA LYS A 54 1.86 -20.37 10.29
C LYS A 54 1.49 -18.94 10.66
N ARG A 55 2.47 -18.06 10.91
CA ARG A 55 2.18 -16.64 11.15
C ARG A 55 1.53 -15.96 9.96
N ARG A 56 1.98 -16.24 8.73
CA ARG A 56 1.34 -15.75 7.49
C ARG A 56 -0.09 -16.30 7.33
N GLU A 57 -0.31 -17.58 7.61
CA GLU A 57 -1.64 -18.20 7.63
C GLU A 57 -2.57 -17.49 8.63
N GLY A 58 -2.05 -17.10 9.80
CA GLY A 58 -2.75 -16.28 10.76
C GLY A 58 -3.15 -14.90 10.21
N ILE A 59 -2.27 -14.22 9.47
CA ILE A 59 -2.58 -12.94 8.82
C ILE A 59 -3.68 -13.13 7.77
N GLU A 60 -3.57 -14.14 6.91
CA GLU A 60 -4.58 -14.44 5.89
C GLU A 60 -5.95 -14.73 6.52
N LYS A 61 -5.97 -15.42 7.67
CA LYS A 61 -7.21 -15.66 8.41
C LYS A 61 -7.86 -14.36 8.91
N LEU A 62 -7.07 -13.39 9.39
CA LEU A 62 -7.56 -12.06 9.76
C LEU A 62 -8.05 -11.29 8.53
N ALA A 63 -7.31 -11.33 7.42
CA ALA A 63 -7.65 -10.65 6.18
C ALA A 63 -8.96 -11.17 5.58
N TRP A 64 -9.16 -12.48 5.57
CA TRP A 64 -10.39 -13.10 5.10
C TRP A 64 -11.60 -12.73 5.96
N ALA A 65 -11.41 -12.58 7.28
CA ALA A 65 -12.45 -12.04 8.15
C ALA A 65 -12.78 -10.57 7.80
N ALA A 66 -11.76 -9.76 7.46
CA ALA A 66 -11.95 -8.37 7.06
C ALA A 66 -12.60 -8.24 5.67
N GLU A 67 -12.27 -9.11 4.72
CA GLU A 67 -12.82 -9.13 3.35
C GLU A 67 -14.33 -9.41 3.35
N ARG A 68 -14.80 -10.25 4.29
CA ARG A 68 -16.21 -10.60 4.43
C ARG A 68 -17.14 -9.42 4.66
N HIS A 69 -16.59 -8.21 4.90
CA HIS A 69 -17.34 -6.99 5.17
C HIS A 69 -16.79 -5.80 4.37
N SER A 70 -17.02 -5.79 3.05
CA SER A 70 -16.58 -4.69 2.17
C SER A 70 -17.13 -3.31 2.57
N ASN A 71 -18.31 -3.25 3.19
CA ASN A 71 -18.97 -2.00 3.58
C ASN A 71 -18.35 -1.32 4.82
N VAL A 72 -17.68 -2.07 5.69
CA VAL A 72 -17.07 -1.54 6.92
C VAL A 72 -15.76 -2.27 7.19
N ARG A 73 -14.65 -1.54 7.15
CA ARG A 73 -13.33 -2.10 7.47
C ARG A 73 -13.14 -2.15 8.98
N SER A 74 -12.73 -3.32 9.48
CA SER A 74 -12.59 -3.55 10.91
C SER A 74 -11.37 -2.95 11.53
N LYS A 75 -11.57 -2.05 12.50
CA LYS A 75 -10.49 -1.47 13.30
C LYS A 75 -9.78 -2.53 14.14
N LYS A 76 -10.52 -3.52 14.67
CA LYS A 76 -9.95 -4.57 15.52
C LYS A 76 -9.06 -5.51 14.71
N LEU A 77 -9.55 -5.99 13.56
CA LEU A 77 -8.75 -6.83 12.66
C LEU A 77 -7.54 -6.06 12.11
N THR A 78 -7.74 -4.80 11.72
CA THR A 78 -6.65 -3.93 11.25
C THR A 78 -5.59 -3.70 12.32
N ALA A 79 -5.99 -3.51 13.57
CA ALA A 79 -5.05 -3.34 14.67
C ALA A 79 -4.22 -4.61 14.91
N GLU A 80 -4.81 -5.80 14.84
CA GLU A 80 -4.07 -7.05 14.98
C GLU A 80 -3.10 -7.28 13.80
N MET A 81 -3.49 -6.98 12.57
CA MET A 81 -2.57 -6.99 11.42
C MET A 81 -1.43 -5.96 11.59
N ALA A 82 -1.73 -4.77 12.10
CA ALA A 82 -0.73 -3.73 12.34
C ALA A 82 0.31 -4.12 13.40
N ARG A 83 -0.04 -4.98 14.38
CA ARG A 83 0.93 -5.50 15.37
C ARG A 83 2.00 -6.37 14.72
N LEU A 84 1.66 -7.07 13.63
CA LEU A 84 2.58 -7.96 12.91
C LEU A 84 3.65 -7.19 12.13
N LEU A 85 3.56 -5.85 12.03
CA LEU A 85 4.67 -5.02 11.57
C LEU A 85 5.87 -5.04 12.52
N SER A 86 5.68 -5.49 13.76
CA SER A 86 6.76 -5.71 14.73
C SER A 86 7.35 -7.14 14.69
N ASP A 87 6.89 -8.02 13.80
CA ASP A 87 7.45 -9.38 13.65
C ASP A 87 8.96 -9.30 13.32
N PRO A 88 9.82 -10.24 13.76
CA PRO A 88 11.21 -10.23 13.32
C PRO A 88 11.36 -10.52 11.82
N GLU A 89 10.45 -11.29 11.22
CA GLU A 89 10.58 -11.76 9.85
C GLU A 89 10.02 -10.75 8.86
N ALA A 90 10.88 -10.22 7.98
CA ALA A 90 10.49 -9.27 6.94
C ALA A 90 9.38 -9.82 6.03
N GLY A 91 9.36 -11.13 5.77
CA GLY A 91 8.30 -11.75 4.99
C GLY A 91 6.93 -11.78 5.69
N VAL A 92 6.88 -11.78 7.03
CA VAL A 92 5.61 -11.64 7.78
C VAL A 92 5.15 -10.18 7.71
N LYS A 93 6.07 -9.21 7.85
CA LYS A 93 5.75 -7.78 7.70
C LYS A 93 5.18 -7.45 6.33
N THR A 94 5.80 -7.96 5.26
CA THR A 94 5.35 -7.71 3.88
C THR A 94 3.91 -8.18 3.69
N VAL A 95 3.57 -9.37 4.17
CA VAL A 95 2.18 -9.90 4.09
C VAL A 95 1.23 -9.05 4.93
N ALA A 96 1.63 -8.66 6.15
CA ALA A 96 0.81 -7.77 6.98
C ALA A 96 0.55 -6.41 6.29
N LEU A 97 1.57 -5.79 5.71
CA LEU A 97 1.44 -4.53 4.95
C LEU A 97 0.50 -4.67 3.77
N GLU A 98 0.64 -5.75 3.00
CA GLU A 98 -0.24 -6.03 1.88
C GLU A 98 -1.71 -6.07 2.32
N LYS A 99 -2.04 -6.83 3.36
CA LYS A 99 -3.42 -6.94 3.86
C LYS A 99 -3.92 -5.65 4.53
N LEU A 100 -3.05 -4.88 5.16
CA LEU A 100 -3.39 -3.54 5.67
C LEU A 100 -3.78 -2.57 4.55
N GLY A 101 -3.14 -2.66 3.38
CA GLY A 101 -3.52 -1.86 2.22
C GLY A 101 -4.88 -2.28 1.64
N GLU A 102 -5.08 -3.59 1.47
CA GLU A 102 -6.28 -4.17 0.85
C GLU A 102 -7.53 -4.01 1.72
N PHE A 103 -7.44 -4.41 2.98
CA PHE A 103 -8.59 -4.59 3.86
C PHE A 103 -8.55 -3.70 5.11
N GLY A 104 -7.42 -3.02 5.35
CA GLY A 104 -7.22 -2.25 6.58
C GLY A 104 -8.05 -0.98 6.65
N GLU A 105 -8.61 -0.71 7.82
CA GLU A 105 -9.29 0.54 8.14
C GLU A 105 -8.28 1.69 8.20
N GLU A 106 -8.53 2.75 7.43
CA GLU A 106 -7.57 3.83 7.16
C GLU A 106 -7.06 4.54 8.41
N SER A 107 -7.93 4.76 9.41
CA SER A 107 -7.55 5.44 10.66
C SER A 107 -6.56 4.64 11.51
N VAL A 108 -6.41 3.34 11.24
CA VAL A 108 -5.44 2.45 11.89
C VAL A 108 -4.28 2.08 10.96
N SER A 109 -4.57 1.73 9.70
CA SER A 109 -3.58 1.23 8.74
C SER A 109 -2.57 2.32 8.34
N ILE A 110 -3.03 3.52 8.00
CA ILE A 110 -2.15 4.61 7.53
C ILE A 110 -1.15 5.02 8.62
N PRO A 111 -1.53 5.27 9.89
CA PRO A 111 -0.56 5.55 10.94
C PRO A 111 0.41 4.40 11.21
N ALA A 112 -0.02 3.14 11.07
CA ALA A 112 0.85 1.98 11.23
C ALA A 112 1.91 1.92 10.12
N ILE A 113 1.48 2.08 8.86
CA ILE A 113 2.38 2.13 7.69
C ILE A 113 3.34 3.31 7.80
N ALA A 114 2.86 4.49 8.22
CA ALA A 114 3.69 5.68 8.41
C ALA A 114 4.83 5.44 9.42
N ARG A 115 4.54 4.75 10.54
CA ARG A 115 5.56 4.38 11.53
C ARG A 115 6.58 3.41 10.96
N GLU A 116 6.15 2.42 10.18
CA GLU A 116 7.07 1.46 9.54
C GLU A 116 7.96 2.16 8.53
N ILE A 117 7.42 3.04 7.67
CA ILE A 117 8.23 3.86 6.75
C ILE A 117 9.29 4.65 7.53
N ALA A 118 8.89 5.39 8.57
CA ALA A 118 9.82 6.20 9.36
C ALA A 118 10.89 5.36 10.09
N ALA A 119 10.57 4.12 10.47
CA ALA A 119 11.55 3.20 11.04
C ALA A 119 12.58 2.75 9.99
N ARG A 120 12.13 2.41 8.78
CA ARG A 120 12.99 1.89 7.70
C ARG A 120 13.78 2.95 6.97
N GLU A 121 13.28 4.18 6.85
CA GLU A 121 14.03 5.30 6.27
C GLU A 121 15.36 5.52 7.01
N LYS A 122 15.42 5.25 8.33
CA LYS A 122 16.66 5.36 9.12
C LYS A 122 17.70 4.28 8.77
N ASP A 123 17.22 3.10 8.37
CA ASP A 123 18.06 1.97 7.96
C ASP A 123 18.41 2.02 6.45
N ALA A 124 17.66 2.79 5.66
CA ALA A 124 17.82 2.94 4.23
C ALA A 124 18.99 3.87 3.89
N GLY A 125 20.22 3.36 3.95
CA GLY A 125 21.39 4.05 3.38
C GLY A 125 21.18 4.39 1.90
N ASN A 126 21.86 5.42 1.38
CA ASN A 126 21.72 5.84 -0.02
C ASN A 126 22.28 4.80 -1.00
N ASP A 127 23.33 4.08 -0.59
CA ASP A 127 24.03 3.10 -1.41
C ASP A 127 23.76 1.68 -0.91
N LYS A 128 23.73 0.72 -1.85
CA LYS A 128 23.67 -0.70 -1.50
C LYS A 128 24.98 -1.07 -0.79
N PRO A 129 24.94 -1.69 0.41
CA PRO A 129 26.15 -2.09 1.11
C PRO A 129 26.88 -3.19 0.34
N THR A 130 28.18 -3.35 0.62
CA THR A 130 29.02 -4.36 -0.03
C THR A 130 29.21 -5.63 0.80
N LYS A 131 28.93 -5.59 2.11
CA LYS A 131 29.05 -6.75 2.99
C LYS A 131 27.78 -7.60 2.95
N GLU A 132 27.95 -8.91 2.91
CA GLU A 132 26.85 -9.87 2.71
C GLU A 132 25.75 -9.78 3.77
N ASP A 133 26.13 -9.63 5.04
CA ASP A 133 25.21 -9.48 6.17
C ASP A 133 24.44 -8.15 6.13
N GLU A 134 25.11 -7.07 5.72
CA GLU A 134 24.50 -5.76 5.49
C GLU A 134 23.58 -5.76 4.26
N ILE A 135 23.93 -6.51 3.20
CA ILE A 135 23.13 -6.66 1.97
C ILE A 135 21.77 -7.24 2.32
N LYS A 136 21.72 -8.35 3.06
CA LYS A 136 20.45 -8.97 3.44
C LYS A 136 19.56 -8.01 4.24
N LYS A 137 20.13 -7.31 5.23
CA LYS A 137 19.39 -6.31 6.02
C LYS A 137 18.84 -5.18 5.14
N TRP A 138 19.66 -4.70 4.20
CA TRP A 138 19.27 -3.66 3.26
C TRP A 138 18.16 -4.12 2.32
N GLU A 139 18.26 -5.33 1.76
CA GLU A 139 17.23 -5.92 0.88
C GLU A 139 15.91 -6.12 1.61
N ASP A 140 15.93 -6.59 2.86
CA ASP A 140 14.74 -6.67 3.70
C ASP A 140 14.13 -5.29 3.96
N THR A 141 14.96 -4.29 4.21
CA THR A 141 14.51 -2.90 4.42
C THR A 141 13.84 -2.35 3.16
N MET A 142 14.44 -2.55 1.98
CA MET A 142 13.88 -2.10 0.70
C MET A 142 12.57 -2.82 0.38
N ARG A 143 12.52 -4.14 0.61
CA ARG A 143 11.30 -4.94 0.41
C ARG A 143 10.15 -4.48 1.31
N ILE A 144 10.45 -4.13 2.57
CA ILE A 144 9.43 -3.60 3.49
C ILE A 144 8.96 -2.21 3.04
N LEU A 145 9.87 -1.33 2.61
CA LEU A 145 9.51 -0.01 2.10
C LEU A 145 8.63 -0.10 0.85
N GLU A 146 8.97 -0.98 -0.09
CA GLU A 146 8.14 -1.27 -1.27
C GLU A 146 6.74 -1.75 -0.87
N ALA A 147 6.66 -2.67 0.10
CA ALA A 147 5.38 -3.13 0.63
C ALA A 147 4.58 -2.02 1.32
N CYS A 148 5.25 -1.08 2.03
CA CYS A 148 4.61 0.06 2.65
C CYS A 148 3.96 0.98 1.61
N PHE A 149 4.70 1.38 0.58
CA PHE A 149 4.15 2.24 -0.47
C PHE A 149 3.08 1.53 -1.28
N ALA A 150 3.26 0.24 -1.58
CA ALA A 150 2.24 -0.58 -2.24
C ALA A 150 0.95 -0.63 -1.41
N ALA A 151 1.06 -0.80 -0.09
CA ALA A 151 -0.08 -0.77 0.82
C ALA A 151 -0.81 0.58 0.76
N LEU A 152 -0.08 1.71 0.80
CA LEU A 152 -0.67 3.04 0.61
C LEU A 152 -1.38 3.15 -0.75
N GLY A 153 -0.78 2.61 -1.82
CA GLY A 153 -1.35 2.49 -3.16
C GLY A 153 -2.69 1.76 -3.24
N LYS A 154 -2.93 0.81 -2.32
CA LYS A 154 -4.17 0.03 -2.23
C LYS A 154 -5.22 0.66 -1.31
N THR A 155 -4.84 1.66 -0.50
CA THR A 155 -5.82 2.40 0.29
C THR A 155 -6.70 3.29 -0.61
N PRO A 156 -7.98 3.50 -0.26
CA PRO A 156 -8.80 4.51 -0.93
C PRO A 156 -8.12 5.89 -0.88
N LEU A 157 -8.52 6.79 -1.78
CA LEU A 157 -7.90 8.10 -1.92
C LEU A 157 -7.94 8.89 -0.60
N ASN A 158 -6.85 8.82 0.15
CA ASN A 158 -6.70 9.44 1.47
C ASN A 158 -5.57 10.50 1.43
N PRO A 159 -5.83 11.75 1.86
CA PRO A 159 -4.82 12.80 1.85
C PRO A 159 -3.55 12.47 2.65
N SER A 160 -3.67 11.71 3.74
CA SER A 160 -2.52 11.30 4.55
C SER A 160 -1.67 10.26 3.82
N ALA A 161 -2.30 9.30 3.13
CA ALA A 161 -1.58 8.35 2.28
C ALA A 161 -0.90 9.06 1.10
N ALA A 162 -1.58 10.03 0.48
CA ALA A 162 -1.01 10.87 -0.58
C ALA A 162 0.21 11.68 -0.08
N ALA A 163 0.16 12.24 1.13
CA ALA A 163 1.28 12.96 1.73
C ALA A 163 2.49 12.05 2.04
N LEU A 164 2.25 10.81 2.47
CA LEU A 164 3.31 9.82 2.66
C LEU A 164 3.97 9.42 1.33
N LEU A 165 3.17 9.24 0.28
CA LEU A 165 3.69 8.99 -1.07
C LEU A 165 4.49 10.19 -1.59
N GLU A 166 3.99 11.41 -1.40
CA GLU A 166 4.73 12.62 -1.73
C GLU A 166 6.09 12.67 -1.03
N LYS A 167 6.12 12.36 0.26
CA LYS A 167 7.35 12.28 1.05
C LYS A 167 8.31 11.23 0.49
N GLY A 168 7.81 10.04 0.18
CA GLY A 168 8.62 8.96 -0.44
C GLY A 168 9.17 9.34 -1.81
N LEU A 169 8.37 10.02 -2.63
CA LEU A 169 8.82 10.58 -3.91
C LEU A 169 9.91 11.63 -3.69
N ARG A 170 9.86 12.43 -2.62
CA ARG A 170 10.87 13.44 -2.30
C ARG A 170 12.15 12.88 -1.65
N HIS A 171 12.22 11.57 -1.43
CA HIS A 171 13.35 10.93 -0.75
C HIS A 171 14.66 11.02 -1.56
N SER A 172 15.81 11.05 -0.87
CA SER A 172 17.14 11.10 -1.51
C SER A 172 17.57 9.76 -2.09
N ASN A 173 17.22 8.66 -1.41
CA ASN A 173 17.44 7.31 -1.91
C ASN A 173 16.44 7.00 -3.04
N SER A 174 16.98 6.74 -4.23
CA SER A 174 16.22 6.47 -5.44
C SER A 174 15.38 5.19 -5.40
N TRP A 175 15.75 4.18 -4.60
CA TRP A 175 14.95 2.97 -4.42
C TRP A 175 13.63 3.27 -3.71
N VAL A 176 13.68 4.17 -2.71
CA VAL A 176 12.50 4.67 -2.02
C VAL A 176 11.60 5.45 -2.98
N VAL A 177 12.21 6.30 -3.82
CA VAL A 177 11.49 7.04 -4.88
C VAL A 177 10.82 6.07 -5.86
N ALA A 178 11.53 5.02 -6.30
CA ALA A 178 10.98 4.02 -7.21
C ALA A 178 9.77 3.28 -6.60
N ALA A 179 9.89 2.86 -5.34
CA ALA A 179 8.80 2.22 -4.60
C ALA A 179 7.58 3.13 -4.47
N ALA A 180 7.78 4.39 -4.05
CA ALA A 180 6.71 5.37 -3.95
C ALA A 180 6.06 5.66 -5.31
N ALA A 181 6.87 5.79 -6.36
CA ALA A 181 6.37 6.05 -7.71
C ALA A 181 5.53 4.90 -8.27
N LYS A 182 5.93 3.63 -8.07
CA LYS A 182 5.11 2.46 -8.48
C LYS A 182 3.69 2.52 -7.93
N SER A 183 3.53 3.00 -6.70
CA SER A 183 2.23 3.10 -6.01
C SER A 183 1.49 4.40 -6.28
N ALA A 184 2.20 5.45 -6.70
CA ALA A 184 1.63 6.76 -7.00
C ALA A 184 0.59 6.72 -8.14
N GLY A 185 0.70 5.76 -9.08
CA GLY A 185 -0.26 5.58 -10.17
C GLY A 185 -1.69 5.25 -9.71
N SER A 186 -1.86 4.74 -8.48
CA SER A 186 -3.18 4.51 -7.89
C SER A 186 -3.85 5.79 -7.38
N PHE A 187 -3.09 6.86 -7.14
CA PHE A 187 -3.58 8.15 -6.63
C PHE A 187 -3.96 9.09 -7.77
N ARG A 188 -4.86 8.63 -8.63
CA ARG A 188 -5.36 9.42 -9.78
C ARG A 188 -5.91 10.76 -9.30
N LYS A 189 -5.61 11.84 -10.04
CA LYS A 189 -6.09 13.20 -9.76
C LYS A 189 -5.58 13.83 -8.46
N SER A 190 -4.70 13.15 -7.72
CA SER A 190 -4.02 13.77 -6.58
C SER A 190 -3.01 14.79 -7.09
N LYS A 191 -3.36 16.07 -7.07
CA LYS A 191 -2.47 17.18 -7.44
C LYS A 191 -1.13 17.11 -6.71
N LEU A 192 -1.16 16.71 -5.44
CA LEU A 192 0.02 16.57 -4.60
C LEU A 192 1.00 15.53 -5.16
N VAL A 193 0.49 14.33 -5.47
CA VAL A 193 1.28 13.22 -6.00
C VAL A 193 1.77 13.53 -7.42
N VAL A 194 0.90 14.06 -8.28
CA VAL A 194 1.27 14.50 -9.64
C VAL A 194 2.39 15.53 -9.58
N LYS A 195 2.25 16.57 -8.75
CA LYS A 195 3.29 17.59 -8.60
C LYS A 195 4.61 16.98 -8.12
N ALA A 196 4.58 16.06 -7.14
CA ALA A 196 5.79 15.42 -6.66
C ALA A 196 6.48 14.54 -7.72
N LEU A 197 5.71 13.82 -8.55
CA LEU A 197 6.23 13.06 -9.68
C LEU A 197 6.93 13.98 -10.69
N VAL A 198 6.29 15.11 -11.06
CA VAL A 198 6.84 16.11 -11.97
C VAL A 198 8.11 16.75 -11.41
N ASP A 199 8.07 17.19 -10.15
CA ASP A 199 9.22 17.78 -9.44
C ASP A 199 10.42 16.81 -9.45
N GLN A 200 10.18 15.52 -9.22
CA GLN A 200 11.24 14.52 -9.20
C GLN A 200 11.80 14.22 -10.57
N LEU A 201 10.94 14.12 -11.58
CA LEU A 201 11.41 13.89 -12.93
C LEU A 201 12.30 15.05 -13.41
N ALA A 202 11.92 16.29 -13.09
CA ALA A 202 12.74 17.47 -13.38
C ALA A 202 14.13 17.40 -12.70
N LYS A 203 14.22 16.88 -11.47
CA LYS A 203 15.51 16.65 -10.79
C LYS A 203 16.35 15.60 -11.49
N PHE A 204 15.76 14.48 -11.92
CA PHE A 204 16.51 13.45 -12.64
C PHE A 204 17.14 13.99 -13.91
N PHE A 205 16.42 14.81 -14.68
CA PHE A 205 16.95 15.48 -15.86
C PHE A 205 18.13 16.43 -15.58
N ALA A 206 18.22 16.97 -14.37
CA ALA A 206 19.30 17.86 -13.96
C ALA A 206 20.53 17.13 -13.37
N SER A 207 20.45 15.81 -13.18
CA SER A 207 21.47 15.01 -12.49
C SER A 207 22.09 13.93 -13.38
N ASN A 208 23.30 13.47 -13.05
CA ASN A 208 23.90 12.30 -13.69
C ASN A 208 23.17 11.01 -13.24
N VAL A 209 22.91 10.11 -14.18
CA VAL A 209 22.13 8.88 -13.94
C VAL A 209 22.97 7.83 -13.20
N THR A 210 22.55 7.42 -12.00
CA THR A 210 23.01 6.20 -11.33
C THR A 210 22.03 5.03 -11.57
N GLU A 211 22.40 3.80 -11.22
CA GLU A 211 21.52 2.62 -11.36
C GLU A 211 20.18 2.81 -10.62
N GLY A 212 20.24 3.34 -9.39
CA GLY A 212 19.05 3.67 -8.62
C GLY A 212 18.19 4.75 -9.29
N ASN A 213 18.82 5.74 -9.94
CA ASN A 213 18.10 6.77 -10.70
C ASN A 213 17.32 6.16 -11.87
N SER A 214 17.83 5.10 -12.51
CA SER A 214 17.13 4.40 -13.60
C SER A 214 15.83 3.73 -13.14
N ALA A 215 15.85 3.04 -11.99
CA ALA A 215 14.65 2.40 -11.43
C ALA A 215 13.60 3.43 -11.01
N ALA A 216 14.01 4.51 -10.34
CA ALA A 216 13.13 5.61 -9.93
C ALA A 216 12.49 6.30 -11.14
N TRP A 217 13.31 6.59 -12.15
CA TRP A 217 12.87 7.22 -13.38
C TRP A 217 11.85 6.36 -14.14
N THR A 218 12.10 5.05 -14.24
CA THR A 218 11.20 4.12 -14.92
C THR A 218 9.84 4.10 -14.21
N ALA A 219 9.86 4.01 -12.87
CA ALA A 219 8.65 4.02 -12.08
C ALA A 219 7.86 5.33 -12.21
N ILE A 220 8.54 6.49 -12.19
CA ILE A 220 7.89 7.80 -12.36
C ILE A 220 7.27 7.93 -13.75
N SER A 221 7.99 7.49 -14.78
CA SER A 221 7.53 7.58 -16.17
C SER A 221 6.28 6.72 -16.42
N VAL A 222 6.14 5.59 -15.72
CA VAL A 222 4.92 4.76 -15.74
C VAL A 222 3.81 5.37 -14.88
N ALA A 223 4.14 5.92 -13.72
CA ALA A 223 3.16 6.41 -12.76
C ALA A 223 2.49 7.72 -13.19
N LEU A 224 3.23 8.63 -13.81
CA LEU A 224 2.72 9.94 -14.20
C LEU A 224 1.50 9.88 -15.15
N PRO A 225 1.52 9.14 -16.28
CA PRO A 225 0.34 9.04 -17.14
C PRO A 225 -0.88 8.46 -16.42
N LEU A 226 -0.65 7.46 -15.56
CA LEU A 226 -1.72 6.85 -14.75
C LEU A 226 -2.32 7.86 -13.77
N ALA A 227 -1.48 8.68 -13.13
CA ALA A 227 -1.90 9.67 -12.16
C ALA A 227 -2.62 10.88 -12.79
N THR A 228 -2.23 11.27 -14.01
CA THR A 228 -2.80 12.42 -14.73
C THR A 228 -3.94 12.08 -15.68
N GLU A 229 -4.23 10.79 -15.90
CA GLU A 229 -5.15 10.31 -16.95
C GLU A 229 -4.75 10.79 -18.37
N CYS A 230 -3.48 11.19 -18.57
CA CYS A 230 -2.97 11.59 -19.88
C CYS A 230 -2.46 10.36 -20.63
N ASN A 231 -3.23 9.88 -21.61
CA ASN A 231 -2.81 8.78 -22.49
C ASN A 231 -1.80 9.21 -23.58
N ASP A 232 -1.60 10.51 -23.78
CA ASP A 232 -0.75 11.07 -24.85
C ASP A 232 0.73 11.22 -24.46
N ILE A 233 1.25 10.40 -23.56
CA ILE A 233 2.68 10.41 -23.25
C ILE A 233 3.44 9.70 -24.37
N PRO A 234 4.47 10.32 -24.97
CA PRO A 234 5.24 9.71 -26.05
C PRO A 234 5.76 8.31 -25.65
N ASN A 235 5.66 7.34 -26.58
CA ASN A 235 6.03 5.95 -26.35
C ASN A 235 7.48 5.82 -25.83
N GLN A 236 7.64 5.28 -24.62
CA GLN A 236 8.83 5.47 -23.79
C GLN A 236 10.00 4.57 -24.15
N LYS A 237 9.72 3.38 -24.69
CA LYS A 237 10.74 2.34 -24.94
C LYS A 237 11.65 2.70 -26.10
N ASP A 238 11.10 3.20 -27.20
CA ASP A 238 11.87 3.48 -28.42
C ASP A 238 12.68 4.80 -28.33
N GLN A 239 12.35 5.68 -27.38
CA GLN A 239 12.98 6.98 -27.23
C GLN A 239 14.21 6.95 -26.31
N PHE A 240 14.27 6.02 -25.34
CA PHE A 240 15.40 5.88 -24.42
C PHE A 240 16.67 5.43 -25.17
N ASP A 241 16.51 4.45 -26.06
CA ASP A 241 17.60 3.92 -26.89
C ASP A 241 18.11 4.93 -27.95
N ALA A 242 17.31 5.96 -28.26
CA ALA A 242 17.58 6.89 -29.35
C ALA A 242 18.18 8.25 -28.91
N GLY A 243 18.34 8.52 -27.61
CA GLY A 243 18.85 9.82 -27.11
C GLY A 243 17.97 11.04 -27.45
N ARG A 244 16.80 10.84 -28.06
CA ARG A 244 15.80 11.87 -28.43
C ARG A 244 14.89 12.29 -27.27
N TRP A 245 15.13 11.73 -26.09
CA TRP A 245 14.24 11.79 -24.93
C TRP A 245 13.99 13.21 -24.40
N ASN A 246 14.92 14.15 -24.60
CA ASN A 246 14.83 15.46 -23.95
C ASN A 246 13.86 16.42 -24.65
N SER A 247 13.73 16.40 -25.99
CA SER A 247 12.94 17.42 -26.70
C SER A 247 11.43 17.20 -26.62
N ASP A 248 10.99 15.96 -26.86
CA ASP A 248 9.56 15.64 -26.94
C ASP A 248 8.90 15.67 -25.56
N TRP A 249 9.63 15.23 -24.55
CA TRP A 249 9.19 15.25 -23.16
C TRP A 249 9.14 16.69 -22.61
N GLN A 250 10.16 17.52 -22.89
CA GLN A 250 10.10 18.95 -22.57
C GLN A 250 8.97 19.68 -23.31
N LYS A 251 8.65 19.25 -24.54
CA LYS A 251 7.53 19.82 -25.32
C LYS A 251 6.19 19.42 -24.69
N TRP A 252 6.04 18.17 -24.28
CA TRP A 252 4.85 17.67 -23.59
C TRP A 252 4.65 18.35 -22.23
N MET A 253 5.70 18.49 -21.42
CA MET A 253 5.66 19.23 -20.14
C MET A 253 5.19 20.67 -20.34
N ARG A 254 5.76 21.38 -21.33
CA ARG A 254 5.34 22.74 -21.65
C ARG A 254 3.89 22.83 -22.13
N ALA A 255 3.43 21.85 -22.90
CA ALA A 255 2.05 21.79 -23.37
C ALA A 255 1.04 21.54 -22.23
N ASN A 256 1.45 20.83 -21.18
CA ASN A 256 0.59 20.42 -20.06
C ASN A 256 0.84 21.21 -18.76
N ASP A 257 1.71 22.23 -18.77
CA ASP A 257 2.08 23.03 -17.59
C ASP A 257 0.87 23.61 -16.85
N LYS A 258 -0.19 24.02 -17.58
CA LYS A 258 -1.43 24.53 -16.97
C LYS A 258 -2.25 23.46 -16.25
N THR A 259 -2.15 22.21 -16.69
CA THR A 259 -2.87 21.06 -16.13
C THR A 259 -2.13 20.46 -14.94
N LEU A 260 -0.81 20.68 -14.87
CA LEU A 260 0.09 20.21 -13.82
C LEU A 260 0.22 21.21 -12.64
N LYS A 261 -0.27 22.45 -12.79
CA LYS A 261 -0.36 23.49 -11.75
C LYS A 261 -1.69 23.45 -11.00
#